data_AF-A0A6G0X890-F1
#
_entry.id   AF-A0A6G0X890-F1
#
_cell.length_a   1.000
_cell.length_b   1.000
_cell.length_c   1.000
_cell.angle_alpha   90.00
_cell.angle_beta   90.00
_cell.angle_gamma   90.00
#
_symmetry.space_group_name_H-M   'P 1'
#
loop_
_entity.id
_entity.type
_entity.pdbx_description
1 polymer ?
#
loop_
_entity_poly.entity_id
_entity_poly.type
_entity_poly.pdbx_seq_one_letter_code
_entity_poly.pdbx_strand_id
1 'polypeptide(L)'
;MTGNITKEVLESILSRALSSLQRSTSSMESLSQINSGGLAFDAFNWQGRFHHLPESFVFPSVGVCGAWHLWWCGNASQRWSPICQASFHDFSNRIARNSFYQWKYVMTKMVSYLQEKSLCVPRAGSSNEVVQTAFDQAIKAI
;
A
#
# COMPACT_ATOMS: atom_id res chain seq x y z
N MET A 1 -48.29 15.23 30.69
CA MET A 1 -47.40 14.46 31.58
C MET A 1 -46.06 14.33 30.87
N THR A 2 -45.08 15.16 31.23
CA THR A 2 -43.77 15.22 30.57
C THR A 2 -42.85 14.19 31.22
N GLY A 3 -42.50 13.14 30.49
CA GLY A 3 -41.63 12.07 30.98
C GLY A 3 -40.17 12.51 31.02
N ASN A 4 -39.71 13.00 32.17
CA ASN A 4 -38.29 13.30 32.37
C ASN A 4 -37.53 11.98 32.54
N ILE A 5 -36.74 11.61 31.53
CA ILE A 5 -35.74 10.54 31.63
C ILE A 5 -34.75 10.96 32.71
N THR A 6 -34.67 10.17 33.79
CA THR A 6 -33.76 10.47 34.91
C THR A 6 -32.31 10.20 34.49
N LYS A 7 -31.37 10.98 35.03
CA LYS A 7 -29.92 10.82 34.78
C LYS A 7 -29.45 9.37 34.95
N GLU A 8 -30.04 8.66 35.91
CA GLU A 8 -29.74 7.27 36.21
C GLU A 8 -30.07 6.31 35.06
N VAL A 9 -31.16 6.57 34.33
CA VAL A 9 -31.53 5.78 33.15
C VAL A 9 -30.51 6.00 32.03
N LEU A 10 -30.04 7.23 31.83
CA LEU A 10 -29.02 7.53 30.83
C LEU A 10 -27.69 6.84 31.14
N GLU A 11 -27.21 6.97 32.39
CA GLU A 11 -25.96 6.33 32.87
C GLU A 11 -26.03 4.81 32.75
N SER A 12 -27.19 4.21 33.04
CA SER A 12 -27.43 2.77 32.86
C SER A 12 -27.34 2.34 31.40
N ILE A 13 -27.91 3.12 30.49
CA ILE A 13 -27.87 2.83 29.05
C ILE A 13 -26.45 2.96 28.51
N LEU A 14 -25.71 4.02 28.88
CA LEU A 14 -24.32 4.21 28.48
C LEU A 14 -23.42 3.07 28.98
N SER A 15 -23.55 2.71 30.25
CA SER A 15 -22.79 1.61 30.86
C SER A 15 -23.06 0.28 30.15
N ARG A 16 -24.32 0.01 29.79
CA ARG A 16 -24.72 -1.19 29.03
C ARG A 16 -24.17 -1.19 27.61
N ALA A 17 -24.19 -0.05 26.92
CA ALA A 17 -23.65 0.09 25.57
C ALA A 17 -22.13 -0.14 25.56
N LEU A 18 -21.39 0.48 26.48
CA LEU A 18 -19.94 0.31 26.61
C LEU A 18 -19.55 -1.12 26.99
N SER A 19 -20.28 -1.77 27.90
CA SER A 19 -20.05 -3.16 28.29
C SER A 19 -20.39 -4.16 27.17
N SER A 20 -21.34 -3.80 26.29
CA SER A 20 -21.65 -4.55 25.07
C SER A 20 -20.50 -4.44 24.07
N LEU A 21 -20.01 -3.21 23.86
CA LEU A 21 -18.84 -2.95 23.02
C LEU A 21 -17.59 -3.67 23.52
N GLN A 22 -17.29 -3.65 24.82
CA GLN A 22 -16.12 -4.35 25.37
C GLN A 22 -16.16 -5.87 25.14
N ARG A 23 -17.33 -6.51 25.27
CA ARG A 23 -17.50 -7.93 24.93
C ARG A 23 -17.35 -8.20 23.44
N SER A 24 -17.80 -7.27 22.59
CA SER A 24 -17.57 -7.34 21.15
C SER A 24 -16.10 -7.10 20.78
N THR A 25 -15.40 -6.20 21.48
CA THR A 25 -13.98 -5.90 21.20
C THR A 25 -13.05 -7.00 21.65
N SER A 26 -13.36 -7.78 22.69
CA SER A 26 -12.57 -8.98 23.02
C SER A 26 -12.67 -10.07 21.93
N SER A 27 -13.72 -10.06 21.10
CA SER A 27 -13.79 -10.86 19.86
C SER A 27 -13.10 -10.16 18.67
N MET A 28 -12.94 -8.83 18.75
CA MET A 28 -12.38 -7.96 17.71
C MET A 28 -10.89 -7.62 17.91
N GLU A 29 -10.22 -8.18 18.92
CA GLU A 29 -8.76 -8.14 19.02
C GLU A 29 -8.08 -9.02 17.94
N SER A 30 -8.85 -9.78 17.16
CA SER A 30 -8.39 -10.54 15.99
C SER A 30 -8.75 -9.94 14.62
N LEU A 31 -9.06 -8.63 14.51
CA LEU A 31 -9.14 -7.95 13.20
C LEU A 31 -7.87 -7.19 12.79
N SER A 32 -6.84 -7.13 13.64
CA SER A 32 -5.48 -6.85 13.21
C SER A 32 -4.79 -8.07 12.57
N GLN A 33 -5.44 -9.25 12.64
CA GLN A 33 -5.04 -10.49 11.99
C GLN A 33 -5.96 -10.83 10.80
N ILE A 34 -6.21 -9.87 9.92
CA ILE A 34 -6.41 -10.25 8.51
C ILE A 34 -5.02 -10.71 8.02
N ASN A 35 -4.73 -11.97 8.31
CA ASN A 35 -3.48 -12.62 7.93
C ASN A 35 -3.35 -12.59 6.41
N SER A 36 -2.28 -12.02 5.91
CA SER A 36 -1.67 -12.49 4.67
C SER A 36 -0.20 -12.65 5.00
N GLY A 37 0.32 -13.88 4.95
CA GLY A 37 1.75 -14.17 5.05
C GLY A 37 2.57 -13.64 3.86
N GLY A 38 2.24 -12.43 3.39
CA GLY A 38 2.97 -11.63 2.41
C GLY A 38 3.51 -10.39 3.11
N LEU A 39 4.67 -9.92 2.65
CA LEU A 39 5.40 -8.78 3.19
C LEU A 39 4.47 -7.65 3.67
N ALA A 40 4.37 -7.46 4.99
CA ALA A 40 3.57 -6.40 5.59
C ALA A 40 4.29 -5.06 5.37
N PHE A 41 3.90 -4.34 4.33
CA PHE A 41 4.37 -2.99 4.07
C PHE A 41 3.76 -2.00 5.06
N ASP A 42 4.52 -0.97 5.43
CA ASP A 42 4.07 0.02 6.39
C ASP A 42 3.22 1.09 5.72
N ALA A 43 2.20 1.59 6.43
CA ALA A 43 1.49 2.81 6.07
C ALA A 43 2.17 3.98 6.79
N PHE A 44 2.60 4.99 6.04
CA PHE A 44 3.27 6.17 6.58
C PHE A 44 2.26 7.30 6.77
N ASN A 45 2.34 8.02 7.88
CA ASN A 45 1.49 9.20 8.10
C ASN A 45 2.36 10.45 8.13
N TRP A 46 2.13 11.34 7.17
CA TRP A 46 2.74 12.66 7.13
C TRP A 46 1.74 13.65 6.54
N GLN A 47 1.79 14.90 7.00
CA GLN A 47 0.84 15.96 6.60
C GLN A 47 -0.65 15.58 6.80
N GLY A 48 -0.94 14.74 7.79
CA GLY A 48 -2.30 14.30 8.15
C GLY A 48 -2.94 13.36 7.12
N ARG A 49 -2.15 12.70 6.27
CA ARG A 49 -2.62 11.74 5.27
C ARG A 49 -1.80 10.45 5.35
N PHE A 50 -2.44 9.34 4.98
CA PHE A 50 -1.74 8.06 4.85
C PHE A 50 -1.10 7.95 3.47
N HIS A 51 0.13 7.44 3.48
CA HIS A 51 1.01 7.35 2.33
C HIS A 51 1.66 5.97 2.24
N HIS A 52 1.96 5.55 1.00
CA HIS A 52 2.64 4.28 0.73
C HIS A 52 4.15 4.33 0.95
N LEU A 53 4.70 5.54 1.01
CA LEU A 53 6.13 5.82 1.12
C LEU A 53 6.40 6.82 2.25
N PRO A 54 7.57 6.72 2.90
CA PRO A 54 7.96 7.70 3.92
C PRO A 54 8.14 9.08 3.31
N GLU A 55 7.93 10.14 4.10
CA GLU A 55 8.09 11.52 3.64
C GLU A 55 9.50 11.81 3.08
N SER A 56 10.51 11.14 3.65
CA SER A 56 11.92 11.22 3.27
C SER A 56 12.31 10.29 2.11
N PHE A 57 11.34 9.71 1.39
CA PHE A 57 11.63 8.79 0.30
C PHE A 57 12.47 9.45 -0.81
N VAL A 58 13.51 8.75 -1.23
CA VAL A 58 14.37 9.11 -2.37
C VAL A 58 14.47 7.92 -3.29
N PHE A 59 14.29 8.17 -4.60
CA PHE A 59 14.46 7.12 -5.59
C PHE A 59 15.90 6.61 -5.59
N PRO A 60 16.11 5.28 -5.49
CA PRO A 60 17.44 4.73 -5.54
C PRO A 60 18.01 4.83 -6.95
N SER A 61 19.33 5.04 -7.06
CA SER A 61 20.04 5.02 -8.34
C SER A 61 20.26 3.58 -8.78
N VAL A 62 19.25 3.01 -9.43
CA VAL A 62 19.25 1.62 -9.92
C VAL A 62 18.97 1.57 -11.41
N GLY A 63 19.45 0.50 -12.07
CA GLY A 63 19.10 0.22 -13.45
C GLY A 63 17.63 -0.20 -13.62
N VAL A 64 17.19 -0.36 -14.87
CA VAL A 64 15.79 -0.67 -15.21
C VAL A 64 15.29 -1.95 -14.53
N CYS A 65 16.13 -2.99 -14.43
CA CYS A 65 15.79 -4.23 -13.72
C CYS A 65 15.48 -3.97 -12.23
N GLY A 66 16.36 -3.27 -11.53
CA GLY A 66 16.14 -2.93 -10.12
C GLY A 66 14.91 -2.05 -9.92
N ALA A 67 14.70 -1.10 -10.84
CA ALA A 67 13.50 -0.27 -10.86
C ALA A 67 12.22 -1.11 -11.08
N TRP A 68 12.25 -2.09 -11.97
CA TRP A 68 11.14 -3.01 -12.24
C TRP A 68 10.80 -3.88 -11.02
N HIS A 69 11.82 -4.38 -10.31
CA HIS A 69 11.61 -5.11 -9.06
C HIS A 69 10.99 -4.23 -7.97
N LEU A 70 11.52 -3.02 -7.75
CA LEU A 70 10.94 -2.08 -6.77
C LEU A 70 9.51 -1.66 -7.15
N TRP A 71 9.22 -1.58 -8.46
CA TRP A 71 7.89 -1.25 -8.97
C TRP A 71 6.83 -2.27 -8.56
N TRP A 72 7.14 -3.57 -8.65
CA TRP A 72 6.18 -4.65 -8.39
C TRP A 72 6.27 -5.27 -7.00
N CYS A 73 7.46 -5.33 -6.41
CA CYS A 73 7.71 -5.99 -5.12
C CYS A 73 7.90 -5.01 -3.95
N GLY A 74 8.16 -3.73 -4.23
CA GLY A 74 8.52 -2.78 -3.19
C GLY A 74 9.89 -3.09 -2.58
N ASN A 75 10.11 -2.66 -1.35
CA ASN A 75 11.34 -2.93 -0.60
C ASN A 75 11.02 -3.55 0.75
N ALA A 76 11.25 -4.86 0.90
CA ALA A 76 10.98 -5.60 2.13
C ALA A 76 11.80 -5.08 3.32
N SER A 77 13.08 -4.79 3.11
CA SER A 77 13.99 -4.33 4.18
C SER A 77 13.57 -2.99 4.76
N GLN A 78 13.01 -2.12 3.92
CA GLN A 78 12.55 -0.78 4.32
C GLN A 78 11.02 -0.71 4.46
N ARG A 79 10.34 -1.86 4.32
CA ARG A 79 8.88 -2.03 4.42
C ARG A 79 8.09 -1.11 3.49
N TRP A 80 8.67 -0.77 2.33
CA TRP A 80 8.02 0.05 1.31
C TRP A 80 7.12 -0.79 0.43
N SER A 81 5.89 -0.31 0.23
CA SER A 81 4.96 -0.93 -0.74
C SER A 81 5.52 -0.87 -2.16
N PRO A 82 5.07 -1.77 -3.07
CA PRO A 82 5.30 -1.65 -4.50
C PRO A 82 5.05 -0.23 -5.01
N ILE A 83 6.04 0.34 -5.70
CA ILE A 83 5.95 1.74 -6.17
C ILE A 83 4.79 1.92 -7.15
N CYS A 84 4.33 0.86 -7.83
CA CYS A 84 3.16 0.91 -8.70
C CYS A 84 1.86 1.32 -7.98
N GLN A 85 1.80 1.16 -6.65
CA GLN A 85 0.65 1.57 -5.83
C GLN A 85 0.76 3.02 -5.34
N ALA A 86 1.94 3.64 -5.45
CA ALA A 86 2.13 5.02 -5.06
C ALA A 86 1.43 5.99 -6.02
N SER A 87 0.92 7.08 -5.45
CA SER A 87 0.38 8.24 -6.13
C SER A 87 1.39 9.38 -6.15
N PHE A 88 1.13 10.43 -6.93
CA PHE A 88 1.99 11.63 -6.92
C PHE A 88 2.02 12.34 -5.55
N HIS A 89 0.99 12.11 -4.72
CA HIS A 89 0.91 12.65 -3.37
C HIS A 89 1.82 11.90 -2.40
N ASP A 90 2.35 10.72 -2.74
CA ASP A 90 3.25 9.94 -1.89
C ASP A 90 4.70 10.43 -1.95
N PHE A 91 4.95 11.57 -2.60
CA PHE A 91 6.28 12.16 -2.74
C PHE A 91 6.27 13.61 -2.26
N SER A 92 7.03 13.87 -1.20
CA SER A 92 7.14 15.19 -0.56
C SER A 92 7.71 16.25 -1.49
N ASN A 93 8.74 15.91 -2.27
CA ASN A 93 9.48 16.86 -3.11
C ASN A 93 9.26 16.66 -4.62
N ARG A 94 9.50 17.72 -5.39
CA ARG A 94 9.32 17.75 -6.85
C ARG A 94 10.27 16.81 -7.59
N ILE A 95 11.48 16.60 -7.07
CA ILE A 95 12.48 15.73 -7.69
C ILE A 95 11.99 14.29 -7.69
N ALA A 96 11.54 13.80 -6.53
CA ALA A 96 10.95 12.47 -6.41
C ALA A 96 9.69 12.31 -7.27
N ARG A 97 8.81 13.33 -7.34
CA ARG A 97 7.66 13.30 -8.27
C ARG A 97 8.10 13.16 -9.73
N ASN A 98 9.11 13.91 -10.17
CA ASN A 98 9.63 13.82 -11.53
C ASN A 98 10.20 12.41 -11.81
N SER A 99 11.00 11.86 -10.88
CA SER A 99 11.53 10.50 -10.99
C SER A 99 10.41 9.45 -11.06
N PHE A 100 9.35 9.61 -10.27
CA PHE A 100 8.18 8.73 -10.35
C PHE A 100 7.53 8.75 -11.74
N TYR A 101 7.35 9.93 -12.35
CA TYR A 101 6.79 10.00 -13.71
C TYR A 101 7.70 9.36 -14.76
N GLN A 102 9.02 9.54 -14.64
CA GLN A 102 9.98 8.89 -15.54
C GLN A 102 9.92 7.37 -15.40
N TRP A 103 9.93 6.85 -14.17
CA TRP A 103 9.77 5.42 -13.92
C TRP A 103 8.44 4.93 -14.47
N LYS A 104 7.33 5.58 -14.10
CA LYS A 104 5.99 5.22 -14.56
C LYS A 104 5.90 5.14 -16.08
N TYR A 105 6.53 6.07 -16.80
CA TYR A 105 6.58 6.05 -18.26
C TYR A 105 7.26 4.77 -18.79
N VAL A 106 8.46 4.46 -18.30
CA VAL A 106 9.21 3.26 -18.70
C VAL A 106 8.45 1.98 -18.33
N MET A 107 7.94 1.88 -17.10
CA MET A 107 7.18 0.71 -16.64
C MET A 107 5.91 0.52 -17.47
N THR A 108 5.21 1.60 -17.83
CA THR A 108 4.01 1.53 -18.67
C THR A 108 4.35 1.01 -20.07
N LYS A 109 5.44 1.47 -20.69
CA LYS A 109 5.92 0.96 -22.00
C LYS A 109 6.17 -0.55 -21.96
N MET A 110 6.88 -1.00 -20.94
CA MET A 110 7.17 -2.43 -20.71
C MET A 110 5.89 -3.25 -20.50
N VAL A 111 4.96 -2.75 -19.68
CA VAL A 111 3.65 -3.41 -19.45
C VAL A 111 2.83 -3.48 -20.73
N SER A 112 2.78 -2.41 -21.52
CA SER A 112 2.07 -2.40 -22.80
C SER A 112 2.65 -3.42 -23.78
N TYR A 113 3.97 -3.59 -23.83
CA TYR A 113 4.60 -4.63 -24.64
C TYR A 113 4.19 -6.04 -24.20
N LEU A 114 4.20 -6.31 -22.89
CA LEU A 114 3.74 -7.59 -22.36
C LEU A 114 2.28 -7.86 -22.74
N GLN A 115 1.42 -6.85 -22.63
CA GLN A 115 0.01 -6.95 -23.00
C GLN A 115 -0.17 -7.21 -24.50
N GLU A 116 0.55 -6.50 -25.37
CA GLU A 116 0.52 -6.69 -26.82
C GLU A 116 0.94 -8.12 -27.21
N LYS A 117 1.94 -8.67 -26.54
CA LYS A 117 2.42 -10.04 -26.75
C LYS A 117 1.60 -11.10 -25.99
N SER A 118 0.52 -10.70 -25.31
CA SER A 118 -0.30 -11.58 -24.47
C SER A 118 0.53 -12.35 -23.42
N LEU A 119 1.59 -11.74 -22.92
CA LEU A 119 2.47 -12.27 -21.88
C LEU A 119 1.97 -11.89 -20.47
N CYS A 120 2.49 -12.60 -19.46
CA CYS A 120 2.11 -12.36 -18.07
C CYS A 120 2.59 -10.99 -17.57
N VAL A 121 1.66 -10.17 -17.09
CA VAL A 121 1.96 -8.91 -16.40
C VAL A 121 1.98 -9.14 -14.89
N PRO A 122 3.05 -8.77 -14.18
CA PRO A 122 3.10 -8.91 -12.74
C PRO A 122 2.02 -8.07 -12.03
N ARG A 123 1.61 -8.53 -10.86
CA ARG A 123 0.76 -7.77 -9.92
C ARG A 123 1.60 -7.23 -8.77
N ALA A 124 1.09 -6.22 -8.07
CA ALA A 124 1.71 -5.73 -6.83
C ALA A 124 1.87 -6.89 -5.83
N GLY A 125 3.09 -7.07 -5.31
CA GLY A 125 3.43 -8.17 -4.40
C GLY A 125 3.67 -9.53 -5.07
N SER A 126 3.82 -9.59 -6.40
CA SER A 126 4.22 -10.83 -7.09
C SER A 126 5.58 -11.33 -6.59
N SER A 127 5.82 -12.64 -6.70
CA SER A 127 7.12 -13.22 -6.35
C SER A 127 8.24 -12.69 -7.26
N ASN A 128 9.47 -12.65 -6.74
CA ASN A 128 10.63 -12.17 -7.49
C ASN A 128 10.84 -12.97 -8.79
N GLU A 129 10.55 -14.27 -8.80
CA GLU A 129 10.66 -15.13 -9.98
C GLU A 129 9.74 -14.69 -11.12
N VAL A 130 8.47 -14.39 -10.80
CA VAL A 130 7.47 -13.91 -11.78
C VAL A 130 7.88 -12.54 -12.32
N VAL A 131 8.35 -11.66 -11.43
CA VAL A 131 8.77 -10.31 -11.80
C VAL A 131 10.01 -10.32 -12.69
N GLN A 132 11.00 -11.18 -12.38
CA GLN A 132 12.20 -11.37 -13.21
C GLN A 132 11.84 -11.96 -14.57
N THR A 133 11.02 -13.01 -14.60
CA THR A 133 10.58 -13.64 -15.86
C THR A 133 9.86 -12.63 -16.76
N ALA A 134 8.99 -11.80 -16.19
CA ALA A 134 8.31 -10.74 -16.94
C ALA A 134 9.30 -9.66 -17.42
N PHE A 135 10.32 -9.32 -16.62
CA PHE A 135 11.36 -8.36 -17.00
C PHE A 135 12.13 -8.82 -18.24
N ASP A 136 12.59 -10.08 -18.25
CA ASP A 136 13.39 -10.64 -19.34
C ASP A 136 12.65 -10.61 -20.70
N GLN A 137 11.32 -10.64 -20.66
CA GLN A 137 10.49 -10.43 -21.84
C GLN A 137 10.26 -8.95 -22.15
N ALA A 138 9.93 -8.15 -21.13
CA ALA A 138 9.51 -6.77 -21.29
C ALA A 138 10.65 -5.81 -21.67
N ILE A 139 11.90 -6.14 -21.33
CA ILE A 139 13.05 -5.28 -21.63
C ILE A 139 13.26 -5.05 -23.14
N LYS A 140 12.72 -5.94 -23.98
CA LYS A 140 12.71 -5.83 -25.45
C LYS A 140 11.89 -4.64 -25.98
N ALA A 141 11.13 -3.98 -25.10
CA ALA A 141 10.28 -2.83 -25.42
C ALA A 141 11.02 -1.47 -25.35
N ILE A 142 12.25 -1.47 -24.85
CA ILE A 142 13.07 -0.28 -24.61
C ILE A 142 14.25 -0.29 -25.56
#